data_AF-A0A950CUM9-F1
#
_entry.id   AF-A0A950CUM9-F1
#
_cell.length_a   1.000
_cell.length_b   1.000
_cell.length_c   1.000
_cell.angle_alpha   90.00
_cell.angle_beta   90.00
_cell.angle_gamma   90.00
#
_symmetry.space_group_name_H-M   'P 1'
#
loop_
_entity.id
_entity.type
_entity.pdbx_description
1 polymer ?
#
loop_
_entity_poly.entity_id
_entity_poly.type
_entity_poly.pdbx_seq_one_letter_code
_entity_poly.pdbx_strand_id
1 'polypeptide(L)'
;MALNVLMLAPLGGRTTTVNGRVYSATDGTTITAPDFDAEVLESNGWLRIGNGGSGTTAQRPVLTKANRGQHYHDNTLGKLIFWEGANWRDASTGGVV
;
A
#
# COMPACT_ATOMS: atom_id res chain seq x y z
N MET A 1 -11.72 -11.00 1.38
CA MET A 1 -10.29 -11.33 1.24
C MET A 1 -9.52 -10.22 1.92
N ALA A 2 -8.58 -10.55 2.81
CA ALA A 2 -7.69 -9.54 3.38
C ALA A 2 -6.84 -8.95 2.26
N LEU A 3 -6.79 -7.62 2.18
CA LEU A 3 -5.95 -6.91 1.24
C LEU A 3 -4.58 -6.69 1.88
N ASN A 4 -3.51 -6.74 1.09
CA ASN A 4 -2.21 -6.28 1.56
C ASN A 4 -2.10 -4.77 1.33
N VAL A 5 -1.45 -4.05 2.24
CA VAL A 5 -1.18 -2.61 2.13
C VAL A 5 0.30 -2.34 2.30
N LEU A 6 0.77 -1.26 1.68
CA LEU A 6 2.15 -0.80 1.84
C LEU A 6 2.24 0.15 3.03
N MET A 7 3.11 -0.16 3.97
CA MET A 7 3.35 0.60 5.20
C MET A 7 4.77 1.17 5.20
N LEU A 8 4.90 2.48 5.42
CA LEU A 8 6.16 3.18 5.63
C LEU A 8 6.54 3.11 7.10
N ALA A 9 7.76 2.67 7.38
CA ALA A 9 8.30 2.72 8.73
C ALA A 9 8.54 4.17 9.17
N PRO A 10 8.26 4.52 10.44
CA PRO A 10 8.66 5.81 10.98
C PRO A 10 10.18 5.93 11.02
N LEU A 11 10.68 7.17 11.02
CA LEU A 11 12.09 7.46 11.26
C LEU A 11 12.49 7.00 12.68
N GLY A 12 13.71 6.48 12.84
CA GLY A 12 14.23 5.91 14.09
C GLY A 12 13.94 4.42 14.30
N GLY A 13 13.40 3.73 13.29
CA GLY A 13 13.29 2.27 13.23
C GLY A 13 12.37 1.69 14.29
N ARG A 14 11.14 1.33 13.91
CA ARG A 14 10.21 0.64 14.83
C ARG A 14 10.10 -0.84 14.48
N THR A 15 10.32 -1.66 15.50
CA THR A 15 9.85 -3.04 15.51
C THR A 15 8.50 -3.06 16.24
N THR A 16 7.45 -3.52 15.56
CA THR A 16 6.11 -3.63 16.11
C THR A 16 5.59 -5.04 15.93
N THR A 17 5.11 -5.66 17.01
CA THR A 17 4.47 -6.97 16.94
C THR A 17 2.95 -6.79 16.91
N VAL A 18 2.30 -7.29 15.87
CA VAL A 18 0.83 -7.24 15.71
C VAL A 18 0.34 -8.64 15.40
N ASN A 19 -0.64 -9.15 16.17
CA ASN A 19 -1.25 -10.47 15.96
C ASN A 19 -0.22 -11.62 15.82
N GLY A 20 0.89 -11.55 16.57
CA GLY A 20 1.98 -12.52 16.53
C GLY A 20 2.95 -12.39 15.36
N ARG A 21 2.75 -11.43 14.45
CA ARG A 21 3.70 -11.07 13.37
C ARG A 21 4.58 -9.92 13.81
N VAL A 22 5.88 -10.03 13.54
CA VAL A 22 6.85 -8.97 13.80
C VAL A 22 7.07 -8.17 12.53
N TYR A 23 6.85 -6.86 12.64
CA TYR A 23 7.11 -5.88 11.58
C TYR A 23 8.31 -5.04 11.97
N SER A 24 9.39 -5.15 11.21
CA SER A 24 10.60 -4.35 11.36
C SER A 24 11.09 -3.91 9.99
N ALA A 25 11.46 -2.65 9.85
CA ALA A 25 12.07 -2.15 8.63
C ALA A 25 13.13 -1.11 8.96
N THR A 26 14.11 -0.95 8.07
CA THR A 26 15.05 0.18 8.12
C THR A 26 14.27 1.49 7.97
N ASP A 27 14.76 2.55 8.61
CA ASP A 27 14.20 3.90 8.53
C ASP A 27 13.87 4.31 7.09
N GLY A 28 12.64 4.80 6.90
CA GLY A 28 12.18 5.29 5.60
C GLY A 28 11.94 4.20 4.55
N THR A 29 12.05 2.92 4.89
CA THR A 29 11.70 1.82 3.99
C THR A 29 10.25 1.38 4.16
N THR A 30 9.69 0.79 3.11
CA THR A 30 8.32 0.32 3.07
C THR A 30 8.25 -1.19 3.20
N ILE A 31 7.23 -1.69 3.89
CA ILE A 31 6.92 -3.12 3.98
C ILE A 31 5.47 -3.38 3.60
N THR A 32 5.18 -4.61 3.21
CA THR A 32 3.81 -5.06 3.01
C THR A 32 3.27 -5.67 4.29
N ALA A 33 2.06 -5.24 4.69
CA ALA A 33 1.34 -5.81 5.82
C ALA A 33 -0.11 -6.13 5.41
N PRO A 34 -0.76 -7.12 6.03
CA PRO A 34 -2.21 -7.29 5.90
C PRO A 34 -2.95 -6.06 6.41
N ASP A 35 -4.05 -5.70 5.74
CA ASP A 35 -4.92 -4.57 6.08
C ASP A 35 -5.42 -4.59 7.54
N PHE A 36 -5.73 -5.78 8.07
CA PHE A 36 -6.17 -5.95 9.45
C PHE A 36 -5.06 -5.73 10.49
N ASP A 37 -3.78 -5.84 10.11
CA ASP A 37 -2.65 -5.49 10.98
C ASP A 37 -2.29 -4.00 10.83
N ALA A 38 -2.67 -3.38 9.71
CA ALA A 38 -2.26 -2.02 9.35
C ALA A 38 -2.79 -0.95 10.29
N GLU A 39 -4.01 -1.08 10.83
CA GLU A 39 -4.56 -0.10 11.78
C GLU A 39 -3.72 -0.04 13.08
N VAL A 40 -3.28 -1.21 13.57
CA VAL A 40 -2.39 -1.28 14.73
C VAL A 40 -1.02 -0.69 14.38
N LEU A 41 -0.49 -0.96 13.20
CA LEU A 41 0.76 -0.34 12.73
C LEU A 41 0.64 1.19 12.66
N GLU A 42 -0.47 1.73 12.15
CA GLU A 42 -0.74 3.18 12.08
C GLU A 42 -0.76 3.81 13.48
N SER A 43 -1.41 3.17 14.46
CA SER A 43 -1.36 3.61 15.86
C SER A 43 0.05 3.59 16.45
N ASN A 44 0.92 2.72 15.91
CA ASN A 44 2.34 2.63 16.24
C ASN A 44 3.22 3.50 15.31
N GLY A 45 2.64 4.52 14.68
CA GLY A 45 3.37 5.56 13.94
C GLY A 45 3.83 5.14 12.55
N TRP A 46 3.44 3.98 12.05
CA TRP A 46 3.64 3.64 10.65
C TRP A 46 2.67 4.44 9.77
N LEU A 47 3.06 4.71 8.53
CA LEU A 47 2.21 5.44 7.58
C LEU A 47 1.78 4.53 6.44
N ARG A 48 0.48 4.43 6.17
CA ARG A 48 -0.05 3.67 5.04
C ARG A 48 0.11 4.45 3.72
N ILE A 49 0.82 3.90 2.74
CA ILE A 49 1.05 4.52 1.42
C ILE A 49 -0.05 4.11 0.43
N GLY A 50 -1.29 4.48 0.74
CA GLY A 50 -2.43 4.29 -0.15
C GLY A 50 -3.56 3.47 0.44
N ASN A 51 -4.76 3.69 -0.08
CA ASN A 51 -6.01 3.15 0.46
C ASN A 51 -6.53 1.91 -0.28
N GLY A 52 -6.01 1.60 -1.46
CA GLY A 52 -6.50 0.53 -2.33
C GLY A 52 -5.64 -0.72 -2.38
N GLY A 53 -4.59 -0.80 -1.56
CA GLY A 53 -3.77 -2.00 -1.37
C GLY A 53 -2.42 -1.99 -2.09
N SER A 54 -1.75 -3.15 -2.03
CA SER A 54 -0.44 -3.43 -2.60
C SER A 54 -0.38 -4.87 -3.09
N GLY A 55 0.25 -5.09 -4.25
CA GLY A 55 0.42 -6.41 -4.85
C GLY A 55 0.89 -6.33 -6.30
N THR A 56 0.87 -7.46 -7.01
CA THR A 56 1.32 -7.54 -8.42
C THR A 56 0.30 -6.93 -9.39
N THR A 57 0.72 -6.66 -10.64
CA THR A 57 -0.20 -6.20 -11.70
C THR A 57 -1.42 -7.12 -11.88
N ALA A 58 -1.23 -8.44 -11.76
CA ALA A 58 -2.31 -9.42 -11.86
C ALA A 58 -3.30 -9.38 -10.68
N GLN A 59 -2.90 -8.77 -9.56
CA GLN A 59 -3.71 -8.64 -8.34
C GLN A 59 -4.34 -7.25 -8.19
N ARG A 60 -4.19 -6.36 -9.19
CA ARG A 60 -4.88 -5.07 -9.20
C ARG A 60 -6.39 -5.31 -9.03
N PRO A 61 -7.07 -4.61 -8.11
CA PRO A 61 -8.50 -4.79 -7.94
C PRO A 61 -9.27 -4.38 -9.20
N VAL A 62 -10.36 -5.09 -9.48
CA VAL A 62 -11.31 -4.68 -10.52
C VAL A 62 -12.16 -3.55 -9.96
N LEU A 63 -11.98 -2.35 -10.51
CA LEU A 63 -12.60 -1.13 -10.00
C LEU A 63 -13.59 -0.55 -10.99
N THR A 64 -14.56 0.20 -10.47
CA THR A 64 -15.55 0.93 -11.26
C THR A 64 -15.24 2.43 -11.26
N LYS A 65 -16.02 3.24 -12.00
CA LYS A 65 -15.93 4.71 -11.95
C LYS A 65 -16.08 5.29 -10.55
N ALA A 66 -16.81 4.60 -9.67
CA ALA A 66 -17.02 5.04 -8.28
C ALA A 66 -15.74 5.02 -7.44
N ASN A 67 -14.72 4.26 -7.85
CA ASN A 67 -13.45 4.09 -7.13
C ASN A 67 -12.36 5.07 -7.58
N ARG A 68 -12.71 6.12 -8.34
CA ARG A 68 -11.74 7.10 -8.85
C ARG A 68 -10.93 7.71 -7.69
N GLY A 69 -9.62 7.80 -7.87
CA GLY A 69 -8.68 8.29 -6.85
C GLY A 69 -8.18 7.21 -5.88
N GLN A 70 -8.63 5.95 -6.02
CA GLN A 70 -8.08 4.84 -5.25
C GLN A 70 -6.62 4.57 -5.67
N HIS A 71 -5.73 4.47 -4.68
CA HIS A 71 -4.31 4.22 -4.87
C HIS A 71 -3.98 2.74 -4.70
N TYR A 72 -3.09 2.22 -5.52
CA TYR A 72 -2.58 0.86 -5.41
C TYR A 72 -1.06 0.89 -5.59
N HIS A 73 -0.32 0.18 -4.75
CA HIS A 73 1.10 -0.02 -4.99
C HIS A 73 1.30 -1.30 -5.83
N ASP A 74 1.71 -1.12 -7.09
CA ASP A 74 1.98 -2.23 -7.99
C ASP A 74 3.44 -2.68 -7.85
N ASN A 75 3.62 -3.87 -7.26
CA ASN A 75 4.91 -4.48 -6.97
C ASN A 75 5.61 -5.00 -8.23
N THR A 76 4.86 -5.30 -9.31
CA THR A 76 5.43 -5.69 -10.60
C THR A 76 6.07 -4.48 -11.29
N LEU A 77 5.45 -3.30 -11.16
CA LEU A 77 5.97 -2.05 -11.71
C LEU A 77 6.86 -1.27 -10.72
N GLY A 78 6.87 -1.65 -9.45
CA GLY A 78 7.61 -0.99 -8.37
C GLY A 78 7.14 0.43 -8.07
N LYS A 79 5.85 0.76 -8.25
CA LYS A 79 5.37 2.14 -8.16
C LYS A 79 3.94 2.28 -7.65
N LEU A 80 3.64 3.47 -7.13
CA LEU A 80 2.27 3.87 -6.78
C LEU A 80 1.51 4.26 -8.05
N ILE A 81 0.32 3.69 -8.19
CA ILE A 81 -0.62 3.97 -9.28
C ILE A 81 -1.96 4.39 -8.68
N PHE A 82 -2.76 5.13 -9.43
CA PHE A 82 -4.11 5.51 -9.02
C PHE A 82 -5.13 5.21 -10.11
N TRP A 83 -6.36 4.91 -9.70
CA TRP A 83 -7.46 4.63 -10.62
C TRP A 83 -8.11 5.93 -11.10
N GLU A 84 -8.10 6.20 -12.40
CA GLU A 84 -8.76 7.40 -12.95
C GLU A 84 -10.27 7.23 -13.18
N GLY A 85 -10.80 6.03 -12.97
CA GLY A 85 -12.18 5.66 -13.30
C GLY A 85 -12.34 4.78 -14.54
N ALA A 86 -11.26 4.52 -15.28
CA ALA A 86 -11.25 3.66 -16.47
C ALA A 86 -9.93 2.94 -16.68
N ASN A 87 -8.80 3.58 -16.37
CA ASN A 87 -7.47 2.99 -16.42
C ASN A 87 -6.71 3.25 -15.12
N TRP A 88 -5.70 2.42 -14.88
CA TRP A 88 -4.67 2.73 -13.91
C TRP A 88 -3.70 3.75 -14.48
N ARG A 89 -3.31 4.70 -13.65
CA ARG A 89 -2.36 5.76 -13.99
C ARG A 89 -1.18 5.75 -13.06
N ASP A 90 0.00 6.02 -13.60
CA ASP A 90 1.20 6.30 -12.82
C ASP A 90 1.00 7.59 -12.00
N ALA A 91 1.22 7.52 -10.69
CA ALA A 91 1.00 8.68 -9.80
C ALA A 91 2.00 9.83 -10.01
N SER A 92 3.16 9.55 -10.62
CA SER A 92 4.23 10.54 -10.86
C SER A 92 4.14 11.18 -12.25
N THR A 93 3.73 10.43 -13.27
CA THR A 93 3.72 10.91 -14.67
C THR A 93 2.32 11.10 -15.25
N GLY A 94 1.30 10.48 -14.65
CA GLY A 94 -0.06 10.43 -15.23
C GLY A 94 -0.19 9.53 -16.46
N GLY A 95 0.85 8.77 -16.84
CA GLY A 95 0.79 7.80 -17.94
C GLY A 95 -0.11 6.59 -17.61
N VAL A 96 -0.69 5.95 -18.62
CA VAL A 96 -1.44 4.68 -18.44
C VAL A 96 -0.46 3.53 -18.16
N VAL A 97 -0.83 2.61 -17.26
CA VAL A 97 0.00 1.48 -16.78
C VAL A 97 -0.75 0.16 -16.64
#